data_AF-A0A421K5P0-F1
#
_entry.id   AF-A0A421K5P0-F1
#
_cell.length_a   1.000
_cell.length_b   1.000
_cell.length_c   1.000
_cell.angle_alpha   90.00
_cell.angle_beta   90.00
_cell.angle_gamma   90.00
#
_symmetry.space_group_name_H-M   'P 1'
#
loop_
_entity.id
_entity.type
_entity.pdbx_description
1 polymer ?
#
loop_
_entity_poly.entity_id
_entity_poly.type
_entity_poly.pdbx_seq_one_letter_code
_entity_poly.pdbx_strand_id
1 'polypeptide(L)'
;MKLIKTIALVTSFLSVPLSTDILADGNRYFKERLYHSEISAAEAYQALKSRGYAHAKHRGRSGRALLVDVRTMEEFAAGHPKRSFNIPYPRVCSGCDSQTEENFYWEVYELANGDTERLIMTLCRTGSRSVGAGNVLANPSEYGIDGPAFTNVRNIWEGFVGQYKYAYDGGTILLDTDGSPVALDLNNNGAMDSDSADVYVERNDMNPDKDGWRNFQQLPWTTKVNYRNAYQNDPDQYEALTLTPVD
;
A
#
# COMPACT_ATOMS: atom_id res chain seq x y z
N MET A 1 35.11 -37.68 53.83
CA MET A 1 34.97 -36.43 53.05
C MET A 1 34.69 -36.82 51.60
N LYS A 2 33.46 -36.64 51.13
CA LYS A 2 33.04 -37.00 49.75
C LYS A 2 33.25 -35.77 48.85
N LEU A 3 34.08 -35.91 47.82
CA LEU A 3 34.29 -34.89 46.78
C LEU A 3 33.07 -34.88 45.84
N ILE A 4 32.36 -33.75 45.78
CA ILE A 4 31.32 -33.49 44.79
C ILE A 4 32.02 -32.98 43.53
N LYS A 5 31.91 -33.71 42.41
CA LYS A 5 32.36 -33.26 41.10
C LYS A 5 31.27 -32.39 40.47
N THR A 6 31.54 -31.10 40.37
CA THR A 6 30.71 -30.14 39.63
C THR A 6 30.92 -30.35 38.13
N ILE A 7 29.89 -30.78 37.41
CA ILE A 7 29.87 -30.83 35.95
C ILE A 7 29.45 -29.44 35.47
N ALA A 8 30.36 -28.71 34.83
CA ALA A 8 30.04 -27.46 34.14
C ALA A 8 29.36 -27.79 32.81
N LEU A 9 28.07 -27.45 32.71
CA LEU A 9 27.31 -27.53 31.46
C LEU A 9 27.70 -26.33 30.60
N VAL A 10 28.53 -26.54 29.58
CA VAL A 10 28.83 -25.53 28.57
C VAL A 10 27.66 -25.51 27.58
N THR A 11 26.73 -24.59 27.77
CA THR A 11 25.71 -24.27 26.75
C THR A 11 26.36 -23.44 25.65
N SER A 12 26.69 -24.10 24.54
CA SER A 12 27.04 -23.43 23.29
C SER A 12 25.80 -22.75 22.73
N PHE A 13 25.71 -21.44 22.86
CA PHE A 13 24.79 -20.62 22.08
C PHE A 13 25.17 -20.76 20.60
N LEU A 14 24.39 -21.52 19.84
CA LEU A 14 24.41 -21.39 18.38
C LEU A 14 23.86 -20.00 18.05
N SER A 15 24.75 -19.07 17.81
CA SER A 15 24.45 -17.82 17.13
C SER A 15 24.03 -18.17 15.70
N VAL A 16 22.73 -18.18 15.43
CA VAL A 16 22.22 -18.20 14.06
C VAL A 16 22.58 -16.84 13.45
N PRO A 17 23.40 -16.76 12.40
CA PRO A 17 23.62 -15.50 11.71
C PRO A 17 22.29 -15.07 11.08
N LEU A 18 21.73 -13.94 11.52
CA LEU A 18 20.72 -13.23 10.75
C LEU A 18 21.43 -12.80 9.45
N SER A 19 21.06 -13.41 8.32
CA SER A 19 21.57 -13.02 7.01
C SER A 19 21.27 -11.54 6.77
N THR A 20 22.33 -10.76 6.58
CA THR A 20 22.32 -9.32 6.27
C THR A 20 21.63 -9.00 4.93
N ASP A 21 21.33 -10.00 4.12
CA ASP A 21 20.73 -9.85 2.78
C ASP A 21 19.26 -9.41 2.83
N ILE A 22 18.53 -9.67 3.93
CA ILE A 22 17.12 -9.27 4.07
C ILE A 22 16.96 -7.73 4.18
N LEU A 23 18.01 -7.02 4.63
CA LEU A 23 17.97 -5.57 4.80
C LEU A 23 18.35 -4.78 3.53
N ALA A 24 19.01 -5.41 2.55
CA ALA A 24 19.58 -4.71 1.39
C ALA A 24 18.60 -4.48 0.23
N ASP A 25 17.51 -5.27 0.14
CA ASP A 25 16.54 -5.17 -0.96
C ASP A 25 15.59 -3.96 -0.83
N GLY A 26 15.67 -3.19 0.27
CA GLY A 26 14.81 -2.01 0.45
C GLY A 26 13.33 -2.33 0.60
N ASN A 27 12.99 -3.58 0.95
CA ASN A 27 11.63 -4.03 1.18
C ASN A 27 11.05 -3.43 2.47
N ARG A 28 10.33 -2.32 2.36
CA ARG A 28 9.67 -1.66 3.51
C ARG A 28 8.71 -2.59 4.28
N TYR A 29 8.12 -3.59 3.64
CA TYR A 29 7.05 -4.39 4.23
C TYR A 29 7.45 -5.79 4.64
N PHE A 30 8.67 -6.23 4.32
CA PHE A 30 9.13 -7.60 4.52
C PHE A 30 8.16 -8.65 3.94
N LYS A 31 7.50 -8.31 2.82
CA LYS A 31 6.57 -9.17 2.09
C LYS A 31 7.16 -9.57 0.75
N GLU A 32 6.84 -10.78 0.30
CA GLU A 32 7.17 -11.23 -1.05
C GLU A 32 6.54 -10.29 -2.10
N ARG A 33 7.27 -10.04 -3.19
CA ARG A 33 6.86 -9.18 -4.29
C ARG A 33 6.97 -9.97 -5.60
N LEU A 34 5.82 -10.40 -6.11
CA LEU A 34 5.70 -11.15 -7.37
C LEU A 34 5.38 -10.22 -8.57
N TYR A 35 4.98 -8.98 -8.28
CA TYR A 35 4.69 -7.96 -9.29
C TYR A 35 5.94 -7.24 -9.79
N HIS A 36 5.77 -6.47 -10.87
CA HIS A 36 6.87 -5.91 -11.66
C HIS A 36 7.80 -4.99 -10.85
N SER A 37 7.27 -4.00 -10.13
CA SER A 37 8.09 -3.12 -9.27
C SER A 37 7.26 -2.23 -8.34
N GLU A 38 7.91 -1.63 -7.34
CA GLU A 38 7.37 -0.49 -6.61
C GLU A 38 7.30 0.76 -7.52
N ILE A 39 6.40 1.70 -7.19
CA ILE A 39 6.29 3.02 -7.82
C ILE A 39 6.06 4.08 -6.72
N SER A 40 6.65 5.26 -6.87
CA SER A 40 6.35 6.38 -5.95
C SER A 40 4.96 6.96 -6.23
N ALA A 41 4.31 7.52 -5.21
CA ALA A 41 3.02 8.20 -5.40
C ALA A 41 3.12 9.36 -6.41
N ALA A 42 4.24 10.10 -6.42
CA ALA A 42 4.49 11.15 -7.41
C ALA A 42 4.57 10.60 -8.85
N GLU A 43 5.31 9.51 -9.08
CA GLU A 43 5.37 8.87 -10.40
C GLU A 43 4.00 8.30 -10.81
N ALA A 44 3.27 7.69 -9.88
CA ALA A 44 1.91 7.22 -10.11
C ALA A 44 0.91 8.36 -10.41
N TYR A 45 1.12 9.55 -9.86
CA TYR A 45 0.33 10.72 -10.26
C TYR A 45 0.65 11.15 -11.70
N GLN A 46 1.92 11.17 -12.10
CA GLN A 46 2.30 11.48 -13.48
C GLN A 46 1.75 10.45 -14.47
N ALA A 47 1.79 9.17 -14.09
CA ALA A 47 1.16 8.06 -14.79
C ALA A 47 -0.30 8.34 -15.16
N LEU A 48 -1.10 8.71 -14.14
CA LEU A 48 -2.52 8.98 -14.30
C LEU A 48 -2.77 10.17 -15.22
N LYS A 49 -1.95 11.23 -15.15
CA LYS A 49 -2.09 12.41 -16.00
C LYS A 49 -1.78 12.13 -17.46
N SER A 50 -0.83 11.24 -17.72
CA SER A 50 -0.46 10.88 -19.09
C SER A 50 -1.69 10.42 -19.89
N ARG A 51 -1.80 10.84 -21.16
CA ARG A 51 -2.84 10.38 -22.10
C ARG A 51 -2.57 8.96 -22.64
N GLY A 52 -1.52 8.33 -22.13
CA GLY A 52 -0.94 7.03 -22.45
C GLY A 52 0.44 7.01 -21.79
N TYR A 53 0.84 5.91 -21.15
CA TYR A 53 2.09 5.86 -20.38
C TYR A 53 3.28 6.00 -21.33
N ALA A 54 3.99 7.12 -21.28
CA ALA A 54 5.03 7.48 -22.24
C ALA A 54 6.24 6.52 -22.26
N HIS A 55 6.36 5.64 -21.25
CA HIS A 55 7.41 4.62 -21.15
C HIS A 55 6.99 3.24 -21.68
N ALA A 56 5.75 3.05 -22.12
CA ALA A 56 5.38 1.84 -22.85
C ALA A 56 5.99 1.92 -24.26
N LYS A 57 7.08 1.17 -24.48
CA LYS A 57 7.69 0.92 -25.79
C LYS A 57 6.71 0.30 -26.80
N HIS A 58 5.52 -0.07 -26.34
CA HIS A 58 4.42 -0.63 -27.11
C HIS A 58 3.25 0.37 -27.18
N ARG A 59 3.20 1.17 -28.26
CA ARG A 59 2.01 1.94 -28.67
C ARG A 59 0.87 1.03 -29.18
N GLY A 60 0.75 -0.19 -28.65
CA GLY A 60 -0.27 -1.16 -29.04
C GLY A 60 -1.21 -1.39 -27.87
N ARG A 61 -2.52 -1.20 -28.10
CA ARG A 61 -3.68 -1.50 -27.22
C ARG A 61 -3.69 -0.97 -25.77
N SER A 62 -2.56 -0.66 -25.16
CA SER A 62 -2.49 -0.34 -23.73
C SER A 62 -3.13 1.02 -23.47
N GLY A 63 -4.28 1.00 -22.81
CA GLY A 63 -4.98 2.23 -22.45
C GLY A 63 -4.29 2.97 -21.30
N ARG A 64 -4.99 3.95 -20.72
CA ARG A 64 -4.45 4.78 -19.64
C ARG A 64 -4.11 3.96 -18.39
N ALA A 65 -3.05 4.30 -17.67
CA ALA A 65 -2.75 3.66 -16.39
C ALA A 65 -3.99 3.62 -15.47
N LEU A 66 -4.19 2.49 -14.79
CA LEU A 66 -5.22 2.28 -13.79
C LEU A 66 -4.62 2.43 -12.40
N LEU A 67 -5.31 3.13 -11.50
CA LEU A 67 -4.97 3.12 -10.08
C LEU A 67 -6.08 2.38 -9.35
N VAL A 68 -5.74 1.22 -8.77
CA VAL A 68 -6.65 0.37 -8.01
C VAL A 68 -6.38 0.62 -6.53
N ASP A 69 -7.33 1.27 -5.87
CA ASP A 69 -7.32 1.52 -4.44
C ASP A 69 -7.97 0.35 -3.71
N VAL A 70 -7.14 -0.44 -3.03
CA VAL A 70 -7.57 -1.68 -2.35
C VAL A 70 -7.99 -1.45 -0.91
N ARG A 71 -8.13 -0.18 -0.50
CA ARG A 71 -8.64 0.18 0.81
C ARG A 71 -10.13 -0.15 0.94
N THR A 72 -10.63 -0.12 2.17
CA THR A 72 -12.07 -0.28 2.42
C THR A 72 -12.87 0.87 1.82
N MET A 73 -14.19 0.72 1.75
CA MET A 73 -15.06 1.77 1.22
C MET A 73 -15.06 3.02 2.11
N GLU A 74 -14.98 2.84 3.43
CA GLU A 74 -14.86 3.93 4.41
C GLU A 74 -13.56 4.72 4.20
N GLU A 75 -12.47 4.01 3.99
CA GLU A 75 -11.16 4.60 3.68
C GLU A 75 -11.19 5.38 2.36
N PHE A 76 -11.87 4.85 1.35
CA PHE A 76 -12.00 5.49 0.05
C PHE A 76 -12.92 6.72 0.12
N ALA A 77 -14.03 6.63 0.84
CA ALA A 77 -14.96 7.74 1.09
C ALA A 77 -14.29 8.91 1.82
N ALA A 78 -13.45 8.61 2.82
CA ALA A 78 -12.66 9.61 3.56
C ALA A 78 -11.63 10.36 2.69
N GLY A 79 -11.39 9.87 1.48
CA GLY A 79 -10.54 10.54 0.51
C GLY A 79 -9.75 9.52 -0.30
N HIS A 80 -9.60 9.79 -1.59
CA HIS A 80 -8.86 8.93 -2.51
C HIS A 80 -8.23 9.73 -3.66
N PRO A 81 -7.18 9.20 -4.33
CA PRO A 81 -6.61 9.86 -5.50
C PRO A 81 -7.65 10.10 -6.58
N LYS A 82 -7.59 11.25 -7.25
CA LYS A 82 -8.51 11.49 -8.37
C LYS A 82 -8.31 10.43 -9.46
N ARG A 83 -9.41 9.82 -9.91
CA ARG A 83 -9.46 8.77 -10.95
C ARG A 83 -8.92 7.40 -10.51
N SER A 84 -8.81 7.16 -9.21
CA SER A 84 -8.66 5.80 -8.68
C SER A 84 -9.99 5.04 -8.76
N PHE A 85 -9.89 3.71 -8.84
CA PHE A 85 -11.01 2.78 -8.75
C PHE A 85 -10.90 2.06 -7.41
N ASN A 86 -11.98 1.96 -6.65
CA ASN A 86 -11.97 1.20 -5.42
C ASN A 86 -12.30 -0.27 -5.69
N ILE A 87 -11.39 -1.17 -5.33
CA ILE A 87 -11.64 -2.61 -5.32
C ILE A 87 -11.05 -3.13 -4.01
N PRO A 88 -11.80 -3.09 -2.90
CA PRO A 88 -11.28 -3.40 -1.57
C PRO A 88 -10.67 -4.80 -1.50
N TYR A 89 -9.42 -4.92 -1.05
CA TYR A 89 -8.75 -6.21 -0.87
C TYR A 89 -7.65 -6.19 0.22
N PRO A 90 -7.64 -7.17 1.14
CA PRO A 90 -8.78 -8.04 1.46
C PRO A 90 -9.92 -7.20 2.03
N ARG A 91 -11.17 -7.45 1.60
CA ARG A 91 -12.34 -6.79 2.18
C ARG A 91 -12.78 -7.57 3.41
N VAL A 92 -12.62 -6.94 4.58
CA VAL A 92 -13.09 -7.50 5.86
C VAL A 92 -14.18 -6.58 6.39
N CYS A 93 -15.45 -6.97 6.24
CA CYS A 93 -16.60 -6.31 6.88
C CYS A 93 -17.53 -7.34 7.52
N SER A 94 -18.30 -6.89 8.53
CA SER A 94 -19.31 -7.72 9.18
C SER A 94 -20.55 -7.82 8.29
N GLY A 95 -21.01 -9.04 8.01
CA GLY A 95 -22.24 -9.28 7.23
C GLY A 95 -22.10 -9.06 5.72
N CYS A 96 -20.88 -8.94 5.20
CA CYS A 96 -20.61 -8.87 3.76
C CYS A 96 -19.84 -10.12 3.31
N ASP A 97 -19.91 -10.45 2.03
CA ASP A 97 -19.03 -11.47 1.44
C ASP A 97 -17.59 -10.95 1.46
N SER A 98 -16.67 -11.78 1.97
CA SER A 98 -15.24 -11.47 1.94
C SER A 98 -14.77 -11.39 0.49
N GLN A 99 -14.04 -10.34 0.14
CA GLN A 99 -13.39 -10.29 -1.17
C GLN A 99 -12.25 -11.32 -1.19
N THR A 100 -12.45 -12.41 -1.94
CA THR A 100 -11.42 -13.41 -2.21
C THR A 100 -10.39 -12.89 -3.21
N GLU A 101 -9.24 -13.57 -3.29
CA GLU A 101 -8.22 -13.36 -4.32
C GLU A 101 -8.83 -13.44 -5.72
N GLU A 102 -9.66 -14.46 -5.96
CA GLU A 102 -10.31 -14.71 -7.25
C GLU A 102 -11.28 -13.58 -7.64
N ASN A 103 -12.16 -13.16 -6.72
CA ASN A 103 -13.08 -12.07 -6.99
C ASN A 103 -12.33 -10.77 -7.24
N PHE A 104 -11.28 -10.49 -6.44
CA PHE A 104 -10.44 -9.30 -6.65
C PHE A 104 -9.75 -9.32 -8.02
N TYR A 105 -9.17 -10.46 -8.41
CA TYR A 105 -8.49 -10.62 -9.69
C TYR A 105 -9.44 -10.34 -10.86
N TRP A 106 -10.64 -10.95 -10.87
CA TRP A 106 -11.58 -10.80 -11.98
C TRP A 106 -12.17 -9.40 -12.08
N GLU A 107 -12.45 -8.73 -10.96
CA GLU A 107 -12.87 -7.31 -10.94
C GLU A 107 -11.81 -6.40 -11.61
N VAL A 108 -10.52 -6.63 -11.33
CA VAL A 108 -9.43 -5.89 -11.96
C VAL A 108 -9.27 -6.26 -13.44
N TYR A 109 -9.47 -7.53 -13.80
CA TYR A 109 -9.46 -8.00 -15.18
C TYR A 109 -10.54 -7.36 -16.05
N GLU A 110 -11.77 -7.27 -15.52
CA GLU A 110 -12.86 -6.55 -16.16
C GLU A 110 -12.57 -5.05 -16.28
N LEU A 111 -12.06 -4.43 -15.21
CA LEU A 111 -11.64 -3.02 -15.23
C LEU A 111 -10.55 -2.75 -16.28
N ALA A 112 -9.61 -3.68 -16.45
CA ALA A 112 -8.57 -3.62 -17.47
C ALA A 112 -9.09 -3.97 -18.89
N ASN A 113 -10.34 -4.42 -19.02
CA ASN A 113 -10.91 -4.94 -20.28
C ASN A 113 -10.03 -6.06 -20.87
N GLY A 114 -9.53 -6.93 -20.00
CA GLY A 114 -8.64 -8.05 -20.31
C GLY A 114 -7.23 -7.68 -20.78
N ASP A 115 -6.83 -6.42 -20.69
CA ASP A 115 -5.49 -5.94 -21.08
C ASP A 115 -4.47 -6.18 -19.96
N THR A 116 -3.82 -7.36 -19.99
CA THR A 116 -2.86 -7.79 -18.96
C THR A 116 -1.52 -7.04 -18.99
N GLU A 117 -1.24 -6.32 -20.07
CA GLU A 117 -0.04 -5.48 -20.23
C GLU A 117 -0.26 -4.04 -19.71
N ARG A 118 -1.51 -3.71 -19.36
CA ARG A 118 -1.86 -2.39 -18.86
C ARG A 118 -1.15 -2.10 -17.56
N LEU A 119 -0.61 -0.89 -17.43
CA LEU A 119 -0.09 -0.45 -16.14
C LEU A 119 -1.23 -0.37 -15.13
N ILE A 120 -1.15 -1.23 -14.11
CA ILE A 120 -2.00 -1.22 -12.93
C ILE A 120 -1.15 -0.82 -11.74
N MET A 121 -1.57 0.23 -11.05
CA MET A 121 -0.93 0.73 -9.84
C MET A 121 -1.82 0.41 -8.65
N THR A 122 -1.36 -0.39 -7.70
CA THR A 122 -2.12 -0.72 -6.50
C THR A 122 -1.80 0.26 -5.37
N LEU A 123 -2.82 0.66 -4.62
CA LEU A 123 -2.71 1.60 -3.51
C LEU A 123 -3.44 1.06 -2.29
N CYS A 124 -2.83 1.15 -1.11
CA CYS A 124 -3.56 1.05 0.14
C CYS A 124 -3.23 2.22 1.08
N ARG A 125 -3.62 2.17 2.37
CA ARG A 125 -3.36 3.28 3.31
C ARG A 125 -1.87 3.60 3.49
N THR A 126 -1.04 2.58 3.66
CA THR A 126 0.39 2.72 3.99
C THR A 126 1.32 1.95 3.05
N GLY A 127 0.77 1.43 1.95
CA GLY A 127 1.39 0.59 0.90
C GLY A 127 1.53 -0.91 1.23
N SER A 128 1.30 -1.36 2.47
CA SER A 128 1.50 -2.79 2.85
C SER A 128 0.46 -3.78 2.30
N ARG A 129 -0.84 -3.44 2.29
CA ARG A 129 -1.92 -4.33 1.80
C ARG A 129 -1.85 -4.52 0.28
N SER A 130 -1.49 -3.44 -0.42
CA SER A 130 -1.40 -3.41 -1.88
C SER A 130 -0.26 -4.27 -2.46
N VAL A 131 0.70 -4.71 -1.64
CA VAL A 131 1.67 -5.77 -1.99
C VAL A 131 0.96 -7.08 -2.29
N GLY A 132 0.07 -7.53 -1.40
CA GLY A 132 -0.69 -8.78 -1.59
C GLY A 132 -1.62 -8.69 -2.81
N ALA A 133 -2.31 -7.56 -2.96
CA ALA A 133 -3.12 -7.28 -4.15
C ALA A 133 -2.27 -7.34 -5.44
N GLY A 134 -1.08 -6.73 -5.41
CA GLY A 134 -0.17 -6.76 -6.55
C GLY A 134 0.28 -8.17 -6.91
N ASN A 135 0.56 -9.00 -5.91
CA ASN A 135 0.96 -10.40 -6.12
C ASN A 135 -0.17 -11.23 -6.75
N VAL A 136 -1.41 -11.07 -6.28
CA VAL A 136 -2.58 -11.78 -6.85
C VAL A 136 -2.73 -11.47 -8.35
N LEU A 137 -2.55 -10.21 -8.75
CA LEU A 137 -2.63 -9.81 -10.15
C LEU A 137 -1.45 -10.33 -10.99
N ALA A 138 -0.24 -10.27 -10.43
CA ALA A 138 0.97 -10.64 -11.16
C ALA A 138 1.20 -12.14 -11.26
N ASN A 139 0.63 -12.93 -10.33
CA ASN A 139 0.81 -14.38 -10.31
C ASN A 139 -0.47 -15.09 -9.82
N PRO A 140 -1.58 -15.00 -10.58
CA PRO A 140 -2.88 -15.59 -10.20
C PRO A 140 -2.82 -17.10 -9.95
N SER A 141 -1.93 -17.82 -10.65
CA SER A 141 -1.77 -19.27 -10.50
C SER A 141 -1.31 -19.69 -9.10
N GLU A 142 -0.49 -18.89 -8.40
CA GLU A 142 -0.09 -19.18 -7.02
C GLU A 142 -1.26 -19.09 -6.03
N TYR A 143 -2.33 -18.38 -6.43
CA TYR A 143 -3.56 -18.24 -5.67
C TYR A 143 -4.69 -19.16 -6.18
N GLY A 144 -4.38 -20.10 -7.08
CA GLY A 144 -5.34 -21.06 -7.62
C GLY A 144 -6.33 -20.48 -8.65
N ILE A 145 -6.02 -19.31 -9.23
CA ILE A 145 -6.89 -18.62 -10.18
C ILE A 145 -6.47 -18.98 -11.61
N ASP A 146 -7.41 -19.49 -12.42
CA ASP A 146 -7.20 -19.81 -13.84
C ASP A 146 -7.39 -18.55 -14.72
N GLY A 147 -6.47 -17.60 -14.57
CA GLY A 147 -6.45 -16.34 -15.33
C GLY A 147 -5.04 -15.95 -15.76
N PRO A 148 -4.86 -15.15 -16.83
CA PRO A 148 -3.55 -14.70 -17.26
C PRO A 148 -2.90 -13.72 -16.26
N ALA A 149 -1.60 -13.83 -16.04
CA ALA A 149 -0.85 -12.88 -15.21
C ALA A 149 -0.84 -11.47 -15.81
N PHE A 150 -1.04 -10.45 -14.97
CA PHE A 150 -0.73 -9.07 -15.33
C PHE A 150 0.78 -8.82 -15.26
N THR A 151 1.36 -8.33 -16.36
CA THR A 151 2.82 -8.20 -16.48
C THR A 151 3.35 -6.84 -16.01
N ASN A 152 2.45 -5.86 -15.83
CA ASN A 152 2.81 -4.47 -15.51
C ASN A 152 2.04 -3.96 -14.28
N VAL A 153 2.14 -4.69 -13.19
CA VAL A 153 1.57 -4.32 -11.89
C VAL A 153 2.63 -3.63 -11.04
N ARG A 154 2.31 -2.46 -10.49
CA ARG A 154 3.22 -1.71 -9.61
C ARG A 154 2.54 -1.32 -8.31
N ASN A 155 3.22 -1.52 -7.19
CA ASN A 155 2.70 -1.12 -5.88
C ASN A 155 3.11 0.32 -5.55
N ILE A 156 2.16 1.16 -5.14
CA ILE A 156 2.47 2.51 -4.65
C ILE A 156 3.03 2.38 -3.24
N TRP A 157 4.36 2.47 -3.14
CA TRP A 157 5.12 2.15 -1.93
C TRP A 157 4.82 3.10 -0.75
N GLU A 158 4.32 4.30 -0.97
CA GLU A 158 3.95 5.19 0.14
C GLU A 158 2.52 4.91 0.62
N GLY A 159 1.63 4.41 -0.23
CA GLY A 159 0.21 4.39 0.06
C GLY A 159 -0.43 5.78 0.09
N PHE A 160 -1.70 5.85 0.50
CA PHE A 160 -2.49 7.07 0.49
C PHE A 160 -2.13 8.03 1.63
N VAL A 161 -2.01 7.49 2.85
CA VAL A 161 -1.67 8.23 4.08
C VAL A 161 -0.17 8.23 4.33
N GLY A 162 0.48 7.08 4.13
CA GLY A 162 1.93 6.95 4.35
C GLY A 162 2.34 6.45 5.72
N GLN A 163 3.65 6.46 5.91
CA GLN A 163 4.33 6.20 7.17
C GLN A 163 5.31 7.33 7.45
N TYR A 164 5.79 7.40 8.70
CA TYR A 164 6.93 8.25 9.00
C TYR A 164 8.16 7.77 8.23
N LYS A 165 8.95 8.73 7.77
CA LYS A 165 10.32 8.47 7.33
C LYS A 165 11.25 8.70 8.50
N TYR A 166 12.37 8.00 8.51
CA TYR A 166 13.35 8.09 9.59
C TYR A 166 14.62 8.76 9.08
N ALA A 167 15.26 9.53 9.96
CA ALA A 167 16.54 10.14 9.72
C ALA A 167 17.63 9.06 9.63
N TYR A 168 18.65 9.34 8.82
CA TYR A 168 19.83 8.50 8.70
C TYR A 168 21.07 9.34 9.03
N ASP A 169 22.00 8.76 9.76
CA ASP A 169 23.37 9.26 9.90
C ASP A 169 24.30 8.34 9.10
N GLY A 170 24.66 8.79 7.90
CA GLY A 170 25.26 7.93 6.89
C GLY A 170 24.30 6.83 6.42
N GLY A 171 24.72 5.56 6.48
CA GLY A 171 23.94 4.40 6.03
C GLY A 171 23.05 3.77 7.11
N THR A 172 23.02 4.34 8.31
CA THR A 172 22.32 3.77 9.48
C THR A 172 21.20 4.68 9.93
N ILE A 173 20.07 4.10 10.36
CA ILE A 173 18.97 4.86 10.95
C ILE A 173 19.47 5.56 12.22
N LEU A 174 19.23 6.87 12.31
CA LEU A 174 19.52 7.65 13.50
C LEU A 174 18.56 7.24 14.62
N LEU A 175 19.10 6.97 15.80
CA LEU A 175 18.33 6.63 16.99
C LEU A 175 18.38 7.80 17.98
N ASP A 176 17.27 8.02 18.68
CA ASP A 176 17.20 8.94 19.82
C ASP A 176 17.85 8.30 21.06
N THR A 177 17.96 9.07 22.13
CA THR A 177 18.52 8.70 23.44
C THR A 177 17.83 7.48 24.08
N ASP A 178 16.58 7.21 23.72
CA ASP A 178 15.81 6.04 24.17
C ASP A 178 15.98 4.81 23.25
N GLY A 179 16.76 4.93 22.17
CA GLY A 179 16.97 3.89 21.17
C GLY A 179 15.90 3.80 20.09
N SER A 180 14.89 4.67 20.11
CA SER A 180 13.84 4.74 19.09
C SER A 180 14.37 5.40 17.80
N PRO A 181 13.94 4.96 16.61
CA PRO A 181 14.24 5.66 15.36
C PRO A 181 13.76 7.11 15.37
N VAL A 182 14.62 8.04 14.96
CA VAL A 182 14.27 9.46 14.84
C VAL A 182 13.42 9.66 13.58
N ALA A 183 12.13 9.95 13.77
CA ALA A 183 11.24 10.30 12.66
C ALA A 183 11.59 11.68 12.09
N LEU A 184 11.42 11.84 10.79
CA LEU A 184 11.53 13.13 10.10
C LEU A 184 10.23 13.90 10.26
N ASP A 185 10.33 15.11 10.80
CA ASP A 185 9.35 16.18 10.62
C ASP A 185 9.40 16.58 9.13
N LEU A 186 8.48 16.04 8.35
CA LEU A 186 8.52 16.20 6.89
C LEU A 186 7.99 17.58 6.48
N ASN A 187 7.07 18.15 7.25
CA ASN A 187 6.55 19.49 6.96
C ASN A 187 7.46 20.61 7.51
N ASN A 188 8.45 20.24 8.33
CA ASN A 188 9.45 21.10 8.94
C ASN A 188 8.83 22.23 9.79
N ASN A 189 7.80 21.90 10.59
CA ASN A 189 7.12 22.83 11.50
C ASN A 189 7.72 22.87 12.92
N GLY A 190 8.71 22.02 13.20
CA GLY A 190 9.41 21.91 14.48
C GLY A 190 8.75 20.94 15.47
N ALA A 191 7.75 20.16 15.06
CA ALA A 191 7.05 19.17 15.87
C ALA A 191 6.65 17.95 15.04
N MET A 192 6.58 16.79 15.69
CA MET A 192 5.98 15.60 15.06
C MET A 192 4.46 15.64 15.24
N ASP A 193 3.73 15.66 14.13
CA ASP A 193 2.28 15.66 14.07
C ASP A 193 1.69 14.28 14.39
N SER A 194 0.51 14.27 15.01
CA SER A 194 -0.26 13.04 15.27
C SER A 194 -1.34 12.81 14.22
N ASP A 195 -1.71 11.54 13.99
CA ASP A 195 -2.83 11.21 13.11
C ASP A 195 -4.12 11.85 13.64
N SER A 196 -4.78 12.64 12.79
CA SER A 196 -6.03 13.33 13.10
C SER A 196 -7.06 13.15 11.98
N ALA A 197 -8.34 13.31 12.33
CA ALA A 197 -9.44 13.28 11.39
C ALA A 197 -9.62 14.65 10.72
N ASP A 198 -9.92 14.65 9.42
CA ASP A 198 -10.18 15.86 8.63
C ASP A 198 -11.39 15.77 7.69
N VAL A 199 -11.89 14.56 7.43
CA VAL A 199 -13.12 14.33 6.65
C VAL A 199 -14.19 13.65 7.50
N TYR A 200 -13.85 12.53 8.13
CA TYR A 200 -14.75 11.77 9.00
C TYR A 200 -14.06 11.45 10.32
N VAL A 201 -14.78 11.56 11.44
CA VAL A 201 -14.24 11.34 12.79
C VAL A 201 -13.69 9.93 12.98
N GLU A 202 -14.21 8.95 12.22
CA GLU A 202 -13.77 7.56 12.27
C GLU A 202 -12.41 7.34 11.56
N ARG A 203 -11.88 8.36 10.87
CA ARG A 203 -10.75 8.24 9.94
C ARG A 203 -9.66 9.27 10.21
N ASN A 204 -8.64 8.85 10.96
CA ASN A 204 -7.47 9.68 11.27
C ASN A 204 -6.42 9.60 10.15
N ASP A 205 -6.70 10.20 9.00
CA ASP A 205 -5.85 10.09 7.81
C ASP A 205 -5.00 11.37 7.56
N MET A 206 -5.21 12.44 8.32
CA MET A 206 -4.41 13.68 8.27
C MET A 206 -3.18 13.58 9.16
N ASN A 207 -2.01 13.58 8.52
CA ASN A 207 -0.73 13.69 9.19
C ASN A 207 0.34 14.17 8.19
N PRO A 208 0.70 15.46 8.19
CA PRO A 208 1.64 16.02 7.22
C PRO A 208 3.07 15.45 7.30
N ASP A 209 3.43 14.75 8.39
CA ASP A 209 4.72 14.06 8.56
C ASP A 209 4.76 12.66 7.98
N LYS A 210 3.67 12.20 7.36
CA LYS A 210 3.62 10.92 6.66
C LYS A 210 3.85 11.09 5.17
N ASP A 211 4.61 10.15 4.61
CA ASP A 211 5.12 10.22 3.24
C ASP A 211 4.11 9.89 2.13
N GLY A 212 2.84 9.66 2.48
CA GLY A 212 1.80 9.19 1.57
C GLY A 212 1.35 10.22 0.55
N TRP A 213 0.56 9.72 -0.40
CA TRP A 213 -0.05 10.50 -1.48
C TRP A 213 -0.66 11.83 -1.01
N ARG A 214 -1.50 11.79 0.04
CA ARG A 214 -2.30 12.94 0.47
C ARG A 214 -1.53 13.92 1.35
N ASN A 215 -0.53 13.43 2.09
CA ASN A 215 0.12 14.12 3.19
C ASN A 215 1.36 14.85 2.67
N PHE A 216 2.57 14.42 3.01
CA PHE A 216 3.79 15.15 2.62
C PHE A 216 3.89 15.42 1.11
N GLN A 217 3.42 14.50 0.25
CA GLN A 217 3.45 14.71 -1.20
C GLN A 217 2.39 15.69 -1.72
N GLN A 218 1.35 15.96 -0.92
CA GLN A 218 0.24 16.88 -1.22
C GLN A 218 -0.36 16.66 -2.62
N LEU A 219 -0.42 15.41 -3.07
CA LEU A 219 -0.93 15.07 -4.40
C LEU A 219 -2.47 15.19 -4.43
N PRO A 220 -3.07 15.57 -5.58
CA PRO A 220 -4.51 15.78 -5.66
C PRO A 220 -5.33 14.54 -5.28
N TRP A 221 -6.31 14.73 -4.40
CA TRP A 221 -7.28 13.74 -3.97
C TRP A 221 -8.69 14.33 -3.92
N THR A 222 -9.70 13.51 -3.65
CA THR A 222 -11.11 13.92 -3.53
C THR A 222 -11.89 12.97 -2.63
N THR A 223 -12.99 13.43 -2.06
CA THR A 223 -14.01 12.60 -1.37
C THR A 223 -15.15 12.21 -2.30
N LYS A 224 -15.23 12.78 -3.52
CA LYS A 224 -16.32 12.51 -4.46
C LYS A 224 -16.15 11.12 -5.09
N VAL A 225 -16.97 10.18 -4.65
CA VAL A 225 -17.11 8.87 -5.28
C VAL A 225 -17.96 9.00 -6.55
N ASN A 226 -17.46 8.51 -7.68
CA ASN A 226 -18.21 8.45 -8.93
C ASN A 226 -18.61 7.01 -9.21
N TYR A 227 -19.79 6.80 -9.82
CA TYR A 227 -20.31 5.47 -10.20
C TYR A 227 -19.25 4.54 -10.79
N ARG A 228 -18.49 4.98 -11.81
CA ARG A 228 -17.50 4.14 -12.50
C ARG A 228 -16.26 3.78 -11.68
N ASN A 229 -16.07 4.45 -10.55
CA ASN A 229 -14.89 4.33 -9.71
C ASN A 229 -15.23 3.70 -8.34
N ALA A 230 -16.53 3.59 -8.04
CA ALA A 230 -17.07 2.86 -6.91
C ALA A 230 -16.85 1.36 -7.12
N TYR A 231 -16.65 0.64 -6.03
CA TYR A 231 -16.62 -0.80 -6.03
C TYR A 231 -17.92 -1.37 -6.60
N GLN A 232 -17.82 -2.36 -7.49
CA GLN A 232 -18.96 -2.94 -8.23
C GLN A 232 -19.79 -1.93 -9.04
N ASN A 233 -19.23 -0.75 -9.30
CA ASN A 233 -19.94 0.40 -9.83
C ASN A 233 -21.18 0.79 -9.01
N ASP A 234 -21.15 0.63 -7.69
CA ASP A 234 -22.29 0.88 -6.82
C ASP A 234 -21.96 2.00 -5.80
N PRO A 235 -22.25 3.27 -6.14
CA PRO A 235 -21.99 4.38 -5.23
C PRO A 235 -22.86 4.35 -3.97
N ASP A 236 -24.00 3.66 -3.99
CA ASP A 236 -24.94 3.61 -2.86
C ASP A 236 -24.31 2.87 -1.66
N GLN A 237 -23.35 1.97 -1.91
CA GLN A 237 -22.57 1.30 -0.87
C GLN A 237 -21.74 2.28 -0.02
N TYR A 238 -21.40 3.44 -0.57
CA TYR A 238 -20.65 4.49 0.13
C TYR A 238 -21.60 5.43 0.87
N GLU A 239 -22.78 5.68 0.32
CA GLU A 239 -23.82 6.48 0.98
C GLU A 239 -24.44 5.75 2.19
N ALA A 240 -24.46 4.41 2.14
CA ALA A 240 -24.91 3.56 3.24
C ALA A 240 -23.92 3.47 4.42
N LEU A 241 -22.72 4.04 4.30
CA LEU A 241 -21.71 3.99 5.36
C LEU A 241 -22.09 4.90 6.52
N THR A 242 -21.97 4.38 7.74
CA THR A 242 -22.10 5.18 8.96
C THR A 242 -20.79 5.94 9.22
N LEU A 243 -20.65 7.11 8.60
CA LEU A 243 -19.50 8.01 8.76
C LEU A 243 -19.96 9.38 9.24
N THR A 244 -19.31 9.91 10.27
CA THR A 244 -19.66 11.19 10.87
C THR A 244 -18.69 12.26 10.37
N PRO A 245 -19.15 13.28 9.62
CA PRO A 245 -18.28 14.37 9.18
C PRO A 245 -17.58 15.06 10.35
N VAL A 246 -16.35 15.50 10.15
CA VAL A 246 -15.68 16.44 11.07
C VAL A 246 -16.36 17.81 10.94
N ASP A 247 -16.58 18.48 12.08
CA ASP A 247 -17.18 19.83 12.16
C ASP A 247 -16.32 20.94 11.54
#